data_AF-A0A1I2YZH1-F1
#
_entry.id   AF-A0A1I2YZH1-F1
#
_cell.length_a   1.000
_cell.length_b   1.000
_cell.length_c   1.000
_cell.angle_alpha   90.00
_cell.angle_beta   90.00
_cell.angle_gamma   90.00
#
_symmetry.space_group_name_H-M   'P 1'
#
loop_
_entity.id
_entity.type
_entity.pdbx_description
1 polymer ?
#
loop_
_entity_poly.entity_id
_entity_poly.type
_entity_poly.pdbx_seq_one_letter_code
_entity_poly.pdbx_strand_id
1 'polypeptide(L)'
;MTVGQPFAPPEEIRTPSVSAGGDGHAVVGPVELTETTTFIGEHESDGGNFVVEVYNQNASGGSPDEVVFNQIGEFSGESRADPAGVAWIEIEADGVWRLEIE
;
A
#
# COMPACT_ATOMS: atom_id res chain seq x y z
N MET A 1 -26.23 -2.30 -7.48
CA MET A 1 -25.61 -1.42 -6.46
C MET A 1 -24.14 -1.77 -6.47
N THR A 2 -23.29 -0.87 -6.95
CA THR A 2 -21.84 -1.07 -6.93
C THR A 2 -21.33 -0.44 -5.64
N VAL A 3 -20.68 -1.23 -4.80
CA VAL A 3 -19.98 -0.73 -3.61
C VAL A 3 -18.59 -0.32 -4.08
N GLY A 4 -18.20 0.92 -3.81
CA GLY A 4 -16.85 1.45 -4.04
C GLY A 4 -16.17 1.77 -2.71
N GLN A 5 -14.90 2.13 -2.76
CA GLN A 5 -14.17 2.58 -1.57
C GLN A 5 -14.79 3.86 -0.99
N PRO A 6 -14.68 4.09 0.34
CA PRO A 6 -15.14 5.33 0.94
C PRO A 6 -14.38 6.53 0.36
N PHE A 7 -15.06 7.68 0.26
CA PHE A 7 -14.37 8.93 -0.04
C PHE A 7 -13.57 9.38 1.19
N ALA A 8 -12.29 9.72 0.98
CA ALA A 8 -11.41 10.27 1.98
C ALA A 8 -11.78 11.74 2.29
N PRO A 9 -11.95 12.12 3.56
CA PRO A 9 -11.98 13.53 3.94
C PRO A 9 -10.65 14.20 3.55
N PRO A 10 -10.65 15.41 2.94
CA PRO A 10 -9.43 16.05 2.48
C PRO A 10 -8.37 16.23 3.57
N GLU A 11 -8.78 16.48 4.82
CA GLU A 11 -7.89 16.64 5.97
C GLU A 11 -7.17 15.35 6.42
N GLU A 12 -7.62 14.18 5.98
CA GLU A 12 -7.01 12.88 6.30
C GLU A 12 -6.05 12.40 5.20
N ILE A 13 -6.05 13.05 4.04
CA ILE A 13 -5.20 12.69 2.90
C ILE A 13 -3.76 13.07 3.20
N ARG A 14 -2.91 12.05 3.28
CA ARG A 14 -1.47 12.23 3.43
C ARG A 14 -0.83 12.43 2.07
N THR A 15 0.21 13.27 2.00
CA THR A 15 1.05 13.41 0.80
C THR A 15 2.42 12.80 1.07
N PRO A 16 3.10 12.23 0.06
CA PRO A 16 4.49 11.80 0.20
C PRO A 16 5.42 12.89 0.76
N SER A 17 6.45 12.54 1.54
CA SER A 17 6.80 11.17 1.93
C SER A 17 5.94 10.62 3.08
N VAL A 18 5.54 9.36 2.98
CA VAL A 18 4.78 8.65 4.01
C VAL A 18 5.59 7.46 4.49
N SER A 19 5.74 7.31 5.81
CA SER A 19 6.35 6.13 6.43
C SER A 19 5.32 5.45 7.33
N ALA A 20 5.27 4.12 7.26
CA ALA A 20 4.42 3.28 8.10
C ALA A 20 5.15 1.99 8.47
N GLY A 21 4.72 1.38 9.56
CA GLY A 21 5.20 0.07 9.97
C GLY A 21 4.16 -0.64 10.84
N GLY A 22 4.31 -1.94 10.97
CA GLY A 22 3.37 -2.78 11.71
C GLY A 22 3.88 -4.20 11.91
N ASP A 23 3.01 -5.02 12.49
CA ASP A 23 3.18 -6.46 12.64
C ASP A 23 1.86 -7.11 12.19
N GLY A 24 1.91 -7.89 11.13
CA GLY A 24 0.72 -8.46 10.50
C GLY A 24 0.00 -7.51 9.53
N HIS A 25 -1.27 -7.83 9.25
CA HIS A 25 -2.10 -7.09 8.30
C HIS A 25 -2.41 -5.65 8.73
N ALA A 26 -2.37 -4.71 7.78
CA ALA A 26 -2.74 -3.32 8.00
C ALA A 26 -3.21 -2.62 6.72
N VAL A 27 -3.80 -1.43 6.89
CA VAL A 27 -4.12 -0.52 5.78
C VAL A 27 -3.48 0.85 6.05
N VAL A 28 -2.67 1.31 5.11
CA VAL A 28 -2.05 2.64 5.08
C VAL A 28 -2.81 3.48 4.07
N GLY A 29 -3.71 4.33 4.53
CA GLY A 29 -4.37 5.34 3.69
C GLY A 29 -5.10 6.38 4.52
N PRO A 30 -5.75 7.36 3.89
CA PRO A 30 -5.60 7.70 2.48
C PRO A 30 -4.25 8.40 2.19
N VAL A 31 -3.67 8.14 1.02
CA VAL A 31 -2.45 8.80 0.52
C VAL A 31 -2.70 9.33 -0.89
N GLU A 32 -2.32 10.56 -1.19
CA GLU A 32 -2.33 11.11 -2.55
C GLU A 32 -1.05 10.69 -3.28
N LEU A 33 -1.19 9.84 -4.30
CA LEU A 33 -0.11 9.29 -5.10
C LEU A 33 0.04 10.05 -6.43
N THR A 34 1.29 10.16 -6.92
CA THR A 34 1.61 10.84 -8.19
C THR A 34 1.87 9.82 -9.31
N GLU A 35 1.92 10.28 -10.57
CA GLU A 35 2.03 9.43 -11.77
C GLU A 35 3.31 8.58 -11.89
N THR A 36 4.20 8.59 -10.89
CA THR A 36 5.22 7.56 -10.63
C THR A 36 5.59 7.66 -9.16
N THR A 37 5.20 6.66 -8.36
CA THR A 37 5.46 6.61 -6.91
C THR A 37 6.51 5.53 -6.61
N THR A 38 7.47 5.86 -5.75
CA THR A 38 8.45 4.87 -5.27
C THR A 38 7.98 4.28 -3.95
N PHE A 39 7.93 2.96 -3.87
CA PHE A 39 7.62 2.22 -2.66
C PHE A 39 8.88 1.50 -2.19
N ILE A 40 9.21 1.63 -0.92
CA ILE A 40 10.34 0.94 -0.29
C ILE A 40 9.77 0.06 0.81
N GLY A 41 10.00 -1.24 0.73
CA GLY A 41 9.45 -2.23 1.65
C GLY A 41 10.54 -3.00 2.38
N GLU A 42 10.30 -3.23 3.67
CA GLU A 42 11.04 -4.18 4.50
C GLU A 42 10.05 -5.14 5.16
N HIS A 43 10.39 -6.43 5.20
CA HIS A 43 9.64 -7.45 5.92
C HIS A 43 10.62 -8.38 6.66
N GLU A 44 10.44 -8.46 7.98
CA GLU A 44 11.22 -9.29 8.88
C GLU A 44 10.35 -10.50 9.28
N SER A 45 10.60 -11.66 8.66
CA SER A 45 9.93 -12.91 9.05
C SER A 45 10.72 -14.17 8.70
N ASP A 46 10.50 -15.26 9.45
CA ASP A 46 11.08 -16.58 9.16
C ASP A 46 10.34 -17.33 8.01
N GLY A 47 9.49 -16.64 7.26
CA GLY A 47 8.59 -17.18 6.23
C GLY A 47 7.19 -16.54 6.27
N GLY A 48 6.39 -16.74 5.23
CA GLY A 48 5.03 -16.18 5.13
C GLY A 48 4.91 -15.02 4.16
N ASN A 49 3.71 -14.49 3.97
CA ASN A 49 3.41 -13.53 2.92
C ASN A 49 3.91 -12.12 3.27
N PHE A 50 4.36 -11.40 2.24
CA PHE A 50 4.46 -9.94 2.25
C PHE A 50 3.92 -9.41 0.94
N VAL A 51 2.66 -8.98 0.98
CA VAL A 51 1.91 -8.48 -0.17
C VAL A 51 1.51 -7.04 0.11
N VAL A 52 1.83 -6.15 -0.82
CA VAL A 52 1.48 -4.73 -0.74
C VAL A 52 0.70 -4.37 -2.00
N GLU A 53 -0.54 -3.95 -1.80
CA GLU A 53 -1.51 -3.67 -2.86
C GLU A 53 -2.05 -2.24 -2.73
N VAL A 54 -2.32 -1.62 -3.87
CA VAL A 54 -2.89 -0.27 -3.92
C VAL A 54 -4.30 -0.33 -4.45
N TYR A 55 -5.23 0.27 -3.70
CA TYR A 55 -6.61 0.46 -4.09
C TYR A 55 -6.90 1.95 -4.21
N ASN A 56 -7.19 2.41 -5.42
CA ASN A 56 -7.53 3.81 -5.68
C ASN A 56 -8.97 4.09 -5.24
N GLN A 57 -9.21 5.28 -4.71
CA GLN A 57 -10.54 5.75 -4.30
C GLN A 57 -11.59 5.64 -5.42
N ASN A 58 -11.15 5.89 -6.66
CA ASN A 58 -12.01 5.89 -7.84
C ASN A 58 -12.13 4.49 -8.48
N ALA A 59 -11.46 3.48 -7.94
CA ALA A 59 -11.53 2.12 -8.44
C ALA A 59 -12.92 1.53 -8.21
N SER A 60 -13.41 0.82 -9.22
CA SER A 60 -14.67 0.08 -9.16
C SER A 60 -14.39 -1.41 -9.24
N GLY A 61 -14.48 -2.12 -8.12
CA GLY A 61 -14.18 -3.55 -8.04
C GLY A 61 -13.61 -3.93 -6.68
N GLY A 62 -13.46 -5.23 -6.43
CA GLY A 62 -12.80 -5.76 -5.24
C GLY A 62 -11.39 -6.27 -5.54
N SER A 63 -10.71 -5.66 -6.51
CA SER A 63 -9.37 -6.04 -6.95
C SER A 63 -8.47 -4.81 -6.88
N PRO A 64 -7.17 -4.99 -6.57
CA PRO A 64 -6.24 -3.88 -6.48
C PRO A 64 -5.98 -3.27 -7.85
N ASP A 65 -5.72 -1.97 -7.87
CA ASP A 65 -5.25 -1.26 -9.06
C ASP A 65 -3.79 -1.59 -9.37
N GLU A 66 -3.00 -1.86 -8.33
CA GLU A 66 -1.57 -2.17 -8.43
C GLU A 66 -1.14 -3.18 -7.35
N VAL A 67 -0.24 -4.11 -7.72
CA VAL A 67 0.41 -5.04 -6.78
C VAL A 67 1.89 -4.69 -6.72
N VAL A 68 2.28 -3.93 -5.68
CA VAL A 68 3.62 -3.35 -5.53
C VAL A 68 4.64 -4.42 -5.13
N PHE A 69 4.28 -5.23 -4.14
CA PHE A 69 5.09 -6.34 -3.65
C PHE A 69 4.22 -7.59 -3.52
N ASN A 70 4.78 -8.74 -3.87
CA ASN A 70 4.21 -10.06 -3.58
C ASN A 70 5.36 -11.02 -3.36
N GLN A 71 5.76 -11.17 -2.10
CA GLN A 71 6.96 -11.88 -1.68
C GLN A 71 6.64 -12.89 -0.60
N ILE A 72 7.52 -13.87 -0.44
CA ILE A 72 7.45 -14.87 0.63
C ILE A 72 8.75 -14.81 1.45
N GLY A 73 8.62 -14.67 2.76
CA GLY A 73 9.72 -14.57 3.72
C GLY A 73 10.29 -13.16 3.83
N GLU A 74 11.56 -13.07 4.27
CA GLU A 74 12.26 -11.80 4.43
C GLU A 74 12.34 -11.03 3.11
N PHE A 75 12.11 -9.72 3.18
CA PHE A 75 12.19 -8.84 2.03
C PHE A 75 12.82 -7.50 2.40
N SER A 76 13.65 -6.96 1.51
CA SER A 76 14.11 -5.58 1.53
C SER A 76 14.34 -5.15 0.09
N GLY A 77 13.61 -4.11 -0.35
CA GLY A 77 13.73 -3.63 -1.71
C GLY A 77 12.79 -2.47 -2.01
N GLU A 78 12.90 -1.96 -3.24
CA GLU A 78 12.05 -0.91 -3.77
C GLU A 78 11.31 -1.37 -5.02
N SER A 79 10.15 -0.78 -5.28
CA SER A 79 9.42 -0.89 -6.54
C SER A 79 8.92 0.49 -6.95
N ARG A 80 8.87 0.74 -8.25
CA ARG A 80 8.19 1.90 -8.82
C ARG A 80 6.93 1.44 -9.51
N ALA A 81 5.84 2.12 -9.19
CA ALA A 81 4.57 1.89 -9.84
C ALA A 81 3.90 3.22 -10.14
N ASP A 82 2.92 3.19 -11.03
CA ASP A 82 2.21 4.39 -11.47
C ASP A 82 0.73 4.43 -10.99
N PRO A 83 0.39 4.04 -9.74
CA PRO A 83 -0.94 4.31 -9.21
C PRO A 83 -1.08 5.82 -8.99
N ALA A 84 -2.17 6.41 -9.47
CA ALA A 84 -2.36 7.86 -9.42
C ALA A 84 -3.65 8.23 -8.69
N GLY A 85 -3.57 9.29 -7.88
CA GLY A 85 -4.69 9.82 -7.10
C GLY A 85 -4.72 9.32 -5.66
N VAL A 86 -5.86 9.50 -4.99
CA VAL A 86 -6.04 9.11 -3.59
C VAL A 86 -6.21 7.60 -3.49
N ALA A 87 -5.40 6.95 -2.66
CA ALA A 87 -5.39 5.50 -2.52
C ALA A 87 -5.27 5.02 -1.07
N TRP A 88 -5.65 3.76 -0.86
CA TRP A 88 -5.36 2.97 0.32
C TRP A 88 -4.39 1.86 -0.06
N ILE A 89 -3.32 1.73 0.72
CA ILE A 89 -2.33 0.69 0.56
C ILE A 89 -2.66 -0.41 1.56
N GLU A 90 -3.04 -1.59 1.08
CA GLU A 90 -3.25 -2.77 1.89
C GLU A 90 -1.92 -3.51 2.05
N ILE A 91 -1.62 -3.92 3.27
CA ILE A 91 -0.47 -4.75 3.61
C ILE A 91 -1.01 -6.06 4.19
N GLU A 92 -0.78 -7.16 3.48
CA GLU A 92 -0.91 -8.51 4.01
C GLU A 92 0.51 -9.01 4.33
N ALA A 93 0.81 -9.11 5.63
CA ALA A 93 2.13 -9.52 6.11
C ALA A 93 2.00 -10.59 7.18
N ASP A 94 2.94 -11.53 7.19
CA ASP A 94 3.16 -12.52 8.24
C ASP A 94 4.44 -12.19 9.01
N GLY A 95 4.47 -11.04 9.68
CA GLY A 95 5.63 -10.56 10.43
C GLY A 95 5.68 -9.04 10.55
N VAL A 96 6.82 -8.54 11.03
CA VAL A 96 7.08 -7.11 11.17
C VAL A 96 7.43 -6.54 9.80
N TRP A 97 6.89 -5.37 9.48
CA TRP A 97 7.14 -4.69 8.21
C TRP A 97 7.34 -3.19 8.38
N ARG A 98 8.01 -2.61 7.38
CA ARG A 98 8.08 -1.16 7.14
C ARG A 98 7.77 -0.87 5.68
N LEU A 99 7.08 0.24 5.46
CA LEU A 99 6.77 0.76 4.13
C LEU A 99 7.04 2.26 4.10
N GLU A 100 7.80 2.69 3.09
CA GLU A 100 7.98 4.10 2.73
C GLU A 100 7.40 4.35 1.34
N ILE A 101 6.75 5.50 1.19
CA ILE A 101 6.13 5.95 -0.05
C ILE A 101 6.70 7.33 -0.35
N GLU A 102 7.36 7.45 -1.51
CA GLU A 102 8.03 8.67 -2.00
C GLU A 102 7.45 9.17 -3.32
#